data_AF-A0A6V7IXA4-F1
#
_entry.id   AF-A0A6V7IXA4-F1
#
_cell.length_a   1.000
_cell.length_b   1.000
_cell.length_c   1.000
_cell.angle_alpha   90.00
_cell.angle_beta   90.00
_cell.angle_gamma   90.00
#
_symmetry.space_group_name_H-M   'P 1'
#
loop_
_entity.id
_entity.type
_entity.pdbx_description
1 polymer ?
#
loop_
_entity_poly.entity_id
_entity_poly.type
_entity_poly.pdbx_seq_one_letter_code
_entity_poly.pdbx_strand_id
1 'polypeptide(L)'
;TVTTLARQSENKTLTLFEQVYRSMSLLSRPSIRALYQAMIDYVSPSNTPDTLQQPLSREMLQERITEFFTRLFPIAYHHAVNPHQQDFTDKFKSCLYDAIDEIQPFGDIPKQISISVSKSLEATRVLVQALTLGKTVLDKTDAVLSYGTSPQQAACYEALLRMTYCPKCSGYGSSVRPCGGLCTNVM
;
A
#
# COMPACT_ATOMS: atom_id res chain seq x y z
N THR A 1 0.38 7.29 6.65
CA THR A 1 0.17 5.99 5.97
C THR A 1 1.36 5.69 5.08
N VAL A 2 1.46 4.50 4.50
CA VAL A 2 2.56 4.12 3.56
C VAL A 2 2.62 5.09 2.38
N THR A 3 1.45 5.50 1.86
CA THR A 3 1.35 6.50 0.79
C THR A 3 1.93 7.86 1.19
N THR A 4 1.80 8.27 2.45
CA THR A 4 2.46 9.48 2.98
C THR A 4 3.98 9.35 2.97
N LEU A 5 4.52 8.20 3.36
CA LEU A 5 5.97 7.94 3.33
C LEU A 5 6.51 7.97 1.90
N ALA A 6 5.78 7.38 0.94
CA ALA A 6 6.13 7.45 -0.48
C ALA A 6 6.15 8.90 -0.99
N ARG A 7 5.15 9.73 -0.65
CA ARG A 7 5.14 11.16 -0.98
C ARG A 7 6.29 11.95 -0.33
N GLN A 8 6.64 11.65 0.90
CA GLN A 8 7.79 12.26 1.56
C GLN A 8 9.11 11.86 0.88
N SER A 9 9.24 10.60 0.47
CA SER A 9 10.40 10.10 -0.28
C SER A 9 10.49 10.74 -1.67
N GLU A 10 9.36 10.92 -2.36
CA GLU A 10 9.26 11.66 -3.62
C GLU A 10 9.81 13.08 -3.48
N ASN A 11 9.30 13.83 -2.49
CA ASN A 11 9.74 15.19 -2.23
C ASN A 11 11.24 15.26 -1.94
N LYS A 12 11.77 14.36 -1.09
CA LYS A 12 13.21 14.30 -0.81
C LYS A 12 14.04 14.00 -2.06
N THR A 13 13.56 13.11 -2.92
CA THR A 13 14.23 12.77 -4.18
C THR A 13 14.26 13.98 -5.12
N LEU A 14 13.14 14.68 -5.27
CA LEU A 14 13.06 15.89 -6.07
C LEU A 14 14.00 16.99 -5.55
N THR A 15 14.02 17.22 -4.24
CA THR A 15 14.94 18.20 -3.61
C THR A 15 16.41 17.80 -3.81
N LEU A 16 16.74 16.51 -3.69
CA LEU A 16 18.10 16.03 -3.97
C LEU A 16 18.51 16.32 -5.41
N PHE A 17 17.63 16.06 -6.38
CA PHE A 17 17.88 16.37 -7.79
C PHE A 17 18.04 17.87 -8.03
N GLU A 18 17.22 18.72 -7.41
CA GLU A 18 17.35 20.17 -7.49
C GLU A 18 18.65 20.70 -6.89
N GLN A 19 19.21 20.03 -5.87
CA GLN A 19 20.41 20.48 -5.18
C GLN A 19 21.69 19.95 -5.83
N VAL A 20 21.74 18.66 -6.12
CA VAL A 20 22.94 17.95 -6.58
C VAL A 20 23.01 17.85 -8.11
N TYR A 21 21.85 17.70 -8.76
CA TYR A 21 21.74 17.40 -10.19
C TYR A 21 20.96 18.50 -10.94
N ARG A 22 21.24 19.77 -10.62
CA ARG A 22 20.48 20.96 -11.08
C ARG A 22 20.09 20.93 -12.56
N SER A 23 21.06 20.69 -13.44
CA SER A 23 20.89 20.60 -14.90
C SER A 23 19.94 19.48 -15.33
N MET A 24 19.94 18.35 -14.61
CA MET A 24 19.10 17.18 -14.89
C MET A 24 17.75 17.24 -14.17
N SER A 25 17.59 18.12 -13.18
CA SER A 25 16.43 18.14 -12.28
C SER A 25 15.10 18.36 -13.00
N LEU A 26 15.05 19.27 -13.98
CA LEU A 26 13.84 19.56 -14.75
C LEU A 26 13.47 18.41 -15.68
N LEU A 27 14.47 17.81 -16.34
CA LEU A 27 14.28 16.71 -17.29
C LEU A 27 13.88 15.39 -16.60
N SER A 28 14.40 15.14 -15.40
CA SER A 28 14.13 13.92 -14.63
C SER A 28 12.83 13.96 -13.83
N ARG A 29 12.32 15.15 -13.49
CA ARG A 29 11.12 15.33 -12.65
C ARG A 29 9.89 14.52 -13.12
N PRO A 30 9.52 14.49 -14.42
CA PRO A 30 8.38 13.70 -14.87
C PRO A 30 8.54 12.20 -14.58
N SER A 31 9.73 11.65 -14.82
CA SER A 31 10.05 10.23 -14.57
C SER A 31 10.04 9.91 -13.08
N ILE A 32 10.59 10.79 -12.23
CA ILE A 32 10.55 10.64 -10.76
C ILE A 32 9.10 10.58 -10.28
N ARG A 33 8.27 11.54 -10.71
CA ARG A 33 6.84 11.59 -10.33
C ARG A 33 6.08 10.35 -10.79
N ALA A 34 6.29 9.92 -12.04
CA ALA A 34 5.62 8.74 -12.58
C ALA A 34 5.97 7.47 -11.79
N LEU A 35 7.24 7.30 -11.41
CA LEU A 35 7.69 6.18 -10.60
C LEU A 35 7.04 6.18 -9.21
N TYR A 36 7.07 7.30 -8.50
CA TYR A 36 6.48 7.41 -7.16
C TYR A 36 4.95 7.27 -7.20
N GLN A 37 4.30 7.78 -8.25
CA GLN A 37 2.86 7.59 -8.46
C GLN A 37 2.53 6.11 -8.63
N ALA A 38 3.30 5.36 -9.44
CA ALA A 38 3.12 3.92 -9.59
C ALA A 38 3.28 3.16 -8.26
N MET A 39 4.25 3.53 -7.42
CA MET A 39 4.42 2.93 -6.09
C MET A 39 3.22 3.23 -5.17
N ILE A 40 2.70 4.46 -5.20
CA ILE A 40 1.55 4.88 -4.40
C ILE A 40 0.29 4.13 -4.86
N ASP A 41 0.06 4.06 -6.16
CA ASP A 41 -1.08 3.36 -6.74
C ASP A 41 -1.02 1.87 -6.41
N TYR A 42 0.17 1.27 -6.43
CA TYR A 42 0.39 -0.14 -6.08
C TYR A 42 -0.09 -0.49 -4.66
N VAL A 43 0.02 0.42 -3.69
CA VAL A 43 -0.38 0.20 -2.29
C VAL A 43 -1.66 0.94 -1.88
N SER A 44 -2.31 1.62 -2.83
CA SER A 44 -3.53 2.39 -2.58
C SER A 44 -4.71 1.46 -2.29
N PRO A 45 -5.62 1.82 -1.35
CA PRO A 45 -6.85 1.06 -1.07
C PRO A 45 -7.66 0.69 -2.32
N SER A 46 -7.70 1.59 -3.31
CA SER A 46 -8.40 1.37 -4.58
C SER A 46 -7.86 0.19 -5.39
N ASN A 47 -6.57 -0.12 -5.24
CA ASN A 47 -5.88 -1.22 -5.92
C ASN A 47 -5.54 -2.38 -4.98
N THR A 48 -6.00 -2.30 -3.73
CA THR A 48 -5.81 -3.34 -2.71
C THR A 48 -7.15 -3.68 -2.05
N PRO A 49 -8.16 -4.11 -2.82
CA PRO A 49 -9.45 -4.47 -2.26
C PRO A 49 -9.32 -5.67 -1.32
N ASP A 50 -10.30 -5.79 -0.41
CA ASP A 50 -10.44 -6.92 0.52
C ASP A 50 -10.88 -8.23 -0.17
N THR A 51 -11.22 -8.16 -1.46
CA THR A 51 -11.56 -9.31 -2.32
C THR A 51 -10.36 -10.13 -2.80
N LEU A 52 -9.14 -9.81 -2.33
CA LEU A 52 -7.87 -10.42 -2.74
C LEU A 52 -7.52 -10.24 -4.23
N GLN A 53 -8.31 -9.48 -4.98
CA GLN A 53 -7.98 -9.11 -6.35
C GLN A 53 -6.82 -8.11 -6.35
N GLN A 54 -5.87 -8.31 -7.25
CA GLN A 54 -4.68 -7.47 -7.39
C GLN A 54 -4.57 -6.99 -8.84
N PRO A 55 -5.14 -5.80 -9.16
CA PRO A 55 -5.15 -5.28 -10.53
C PRO A 55 -3.76 -4.86 -11.03
N LEU A 56 -2.83 -4.58 -10.11
CA LEU A 56 -1.45 -4.20 -10.42
C LEU A 56 -0.50 -5.31 -9.97
N SER A 57 0.16 -5.99 -10.90
CA SER A 57 1.10 -7.06 -10.56
C SER A 57 2.46 -6.53 -10.11
N ARG A 58 3.26 -7.39 -9.47
CA ARG A 58 4.63 -7.04 -9.09
C ARG A 58 5.49 -6.74 -10.32
N GLU A 59 5.28 -7.48 -11.40
CA GLU A 59 5.99 -7.34 -12.68
C GLU A 59 5.73 -5.96 -13.28
N MET A 60 4.48 -5.48 -13.28
CA MET A 60 4.14 -4.12 -13.73
C MET A 60 4.87 -3.04 -12.91
N LEU A 61 5.04 -3.24 -11.60
CA LEU A 61 5.80 -2.31 -10.76
C LEU A 61 7.30 -2.36 -11.11
N GLN A 62 7.85 -3.54 -11.35
CA GLN A 62 9.23 -3.72 -11.79
C GLN A 62 9.46 -3.05 -13.15
N GLU A 63 8.54 -3.17 -14.09
CA GLU A 63 8.57 -2.47 -15.38
C GLU A 63 8.60 -0.95 -15.20
N ARG A 64 7.82 -0.37 -14.28
CA ARG A 64 7.86 1.07 -13.98
C ARG A 64 9.19 1.52 -13.39
N ILE A 65 9.85 0.67 -12.60
CA ILE A 65 11.21 0.94 -12.09
C ILE A 65 12.20 0.91 -13.25
N THR A 66 12.13 -0.10 -14.12
CA THR A 66 12.99 -0.17 -15.32
C THR A 66 12.78 1.04 -16.22
N GLU A 67 11.53 1.40 -16.52
CA GLU A 67 11.19 2.57 -17.34
C GLU A 67 11.77 3.87 -16.78
N PHE A 68 11.79 4.03 -15.46
CA PHE A 68 12.43 5.18 -14.82
C PHE A 68 13.92 5.26 -15.16
N PHE A 69 14.66 4.16 -15.03
CA PHE A 69 16.09 4.12 -15.36
C PHE A 69 16.33 4.28 -16.87
N THR A 70 15.47 3.68 -17.70
CA THR A 70 15.52 3.86 -19.16
C THR A 70 15.40 5.33 -19.54
N ARG A 71 14.40 6.04 -19.02
CA ARG A 71 14.21 7.47 -19.27
C ARG A 71 15.32 8.34 -18.68
N LEU A 72 15.93 7.91 -17.57
CA LEU A 72 17.03 8.63 -16.94
C LEU A 72 18.35 8.50 -17.71
N PHE A 73 18.53 7.41 -18.47
CA PHE A 73 19.81 7.12 -19.12
C PHE A 73 20.29 8.25 -20.05
N PRO A 74 19.54 8.73 -21.06
CA PRO A 74 20.06 9.78 -21.94
C PRO A 74 20.35 11.09 -21.21
N ILE A 75 19.59 11.39 -20.15
CA ILE A 75 19.77 12.59 -19.32
C ILE A 75 21.11 12.49 -18.57
N ALA A 76 21.35 11.36 -17.89
CA ALA A 76 22.59 11.11 -17.17
C ALA A 76 23.80 11.04 -18.11
N TYR A 77 23.64 10.40 -19.28
CA TYR A 77 24.68 10.26 -20.28
C TYR A 77 25.06 11.60 -20.90
N HIS A 78 24.07 12.44 -21.24
CA HIS A 78 24.31 13.80 -21.74
C HIS A 78 25.11 14.62 -20.74
N HIS A 79 24.69 14.59 -19.47
CA HIS A 79 25.37 15.31 -18.41
C HIS A 79 26.80 14.80 -18.14
N ALA A 80 27.04 13.51 -18.30
CA ALA A 80 28.37 12.93 -18.09
C ALA A 80 29.35 13.26 -19.22
N VAL A 81 28.88 13.28 -20.47
CA VAL A 81 29.76 13.39 -21.66
C VAL A 81 29.78 14.79 -22.25
N ASN A 82 28.63 15.47 -22.33
CA ASN A 82 28.46 16.75 -23.03
C ASN A 82 27.65 17.80 -22.21
N PRO A 83 28.00 18.07 -20.94
CA PRO A 83 27.18 18.90 -20.03
C PRO A 83 26.97 20.35 -20.49
N HIS A 84 27.83 20.88 -21.36
CA HIS A 84 27.79 22.27 -21.83
C HIS A 84 27.31 22.40 -23.29
N GLN A 85 26.97 21.29 -23.94
CA GLN A 85 26.47 21.30 -25.31
C GLN A 85 24.96 21.20 -25.34
N GLN A 86 24.39 21.44 -26.52
CA GLN A 86 22.97 21.20 -26.77
C GLN A 86 22.59 19.75 -26.44
N ASP A 87 21.36 19.55 -26.00
CA ASP A 87 20.82 18.22 -25.70
C ASP A 87 20.87 17.31 -26.94
N PHE A 88 20.92 16.00 -26.71
CA PHE A 88 20.92 15.02 -27.78
C PHE A 88 19.63 15.08 -28.60
N THR A 89 19.76 14.80 -29.90
CA THR A 89 18.61 14.63 -30.78
C THR A 89 17.75 13.45 -30.33
N ASP A 90 16.45 13.48 -30.62
CA ASP A 90 15.53 12.40 -30.25
C ASP A 90 15.95 11.05 -30.86
N LYS A 91 16.52 11.06 -32.07
CA LYS A 91 17.08 9.87 -32.71
C LYS A 91 18.25 9.28 -31.91
N PHE A 92 19.14 10.12 -31.38
CA PHE A 92 20.24 9.64 -30.56
C PHE A 92 19.75 9.14 -29.20
N LYS A 93 18.77 9.81 -28.59
CA LYS A 93 18.13 9.33 -27.35
C LYS A 93 17.43 7.98 -27.55
N SER A 94 16.76 7.77 -28.67
CA SER A 94 16.18 6.46 -29.04
C SER A 94 17.24 5.38 -29.12
N CYS A 95 18.35 5.66 -29.81
CA CYS A 95 19.48 4.73 -29.88
C CYS A 95 20.05 4.39 -28.49
N LEU A 96 20.11 5.36 -27.58
CA LEU A 96 20.51 5.11 -26.19
C LEU A 96 19.49 4.23 -25.45
N TYR A 97 18.18 4.43 -25.66
CA TYR A 97 17.18 3.55 -25.06
C TYR A 97 17.34 2.10 -25.54
N ASP A 98 17.57 1.90 -26.84
CA ASP A 98 17.74 0.56 -27.42
C ASP A 98 19.04 -0.11 -26.91
N ALA A 99 20.08 0.67 -26.66
CA ALA A 99 21.39 0.18 -26.20
C ALA A 99 21.49 0.02 -24.67
N ILE A 100 20.41 0.26 -23.89
CA ILE A 100 20.51 0.29 -22.43
C ILE A 100 20.96 -1.04 -21.80
N ASP A 101 20.51 -2.16 -22.36
CA ASP A 101 20.84 -3.50 -21.86
C ASP A 101 22.30 -3.86 -22.15
N GLU A 102 22.86 -3.33 -23.23
CA GLU A 102 24.27 -3.54 -23.62
C GLU A 102 25.21 -2.63 -22.81
N ILE A 103 24.85 -1.35 -22.66
CA ILE A 103 25.70 -0.35 -22.01
C ILE A 103 25.65 -0.49 -20.48
N GLN A 104 24.51 -0.90 -19.92
CA GLN A 104 24.26 -0.99 -18.48
C GLN A 104 24.77 0.26 -17.71
N PRO A 105 24.29 1.47 -18.05
CA PRO A 105 24.86 2.74 -17.58
C PRO A 105 24.80 2.94 -16.06
N PHE A 106 23.92 2.19 -15.37
CA PHE A 106 23.75 2.22 -13.93
C PHE A 106 24.21 0.91 -13.25
N GLY A 107 24.88 0.02 -13.99
CA GLY A 107 25.26 -1.32 -13.53
C GLY A 107 24.07 -2.10 -13.00
N ASP A 108 24.25 -2.78 -11.86
CA ASP A 108 23.21 -3.60 -11.23
C ASP A 108 22.14 -2.81 -10.45
N ILE A 109 22.30 -1.49 -10.31
CA ILE A 109 21.42 -0.66 -9.47
C ILE A 109 19.93 -0.75 -9.88
N PRO A 110 19.54 -0.67 -11.17
CA PRO A 110 18.14 -0.79 -11.57
C PRO A 110 17.52 -2.12 -11.14
N LYS A 111 18.27 -3.23 -11.28
CA LYS A 111 17.84 -4.58 -10.89
C LYS A 111 17.71 -4.70 -9.38
N GLN A 112 18.70 -4.23 -8.62
CA GLN A 112 18.67 -4.27 -7.15
C GLN A 112 17.49 -3.47 -6.58
N ILE A 113 17.28 -2.25 -7.07
CA ILE A 113 16.16 -1.40 -6.67
C ILE A 113 14.83 -2.04 -7.07
N SER A 114 14.74 -2.57 -8.30
CA SER A 114 13.55 -3.27 -8.79
C SER A 114 13.14 -4.41 -7.85
N ILE A 115 14.08 -5.29 -7.49
CA ILE A 115 13.81 -6.42 -6.58
C ILE A 115 13.48 -5.92 -5.17
N SER A 116 14.28 -5.03 -4.61
CA SER A 116 14.12 -4.59 -3.21
C SER A 116 12.81 -3.83 -2.99
N VAL A 117 12.51 -2.86 -3.86
CA VAL A 117 11.32 -2.02 -3.72
C VAL A 117 10.06 -2.81 -4.03
N SER A 118 10.05 -3.62 -5.10
CA SER A 118 8.88 -4.42 -5.44
C SER A 118 8.53 -5.42 -4.33
N LYS A 119 9.53 -6.11 -3.76
CA LYS A 119 9.33 -7.02 -2.61
C LYS A 119 8.80 -6.31 -1.37
N SER A 120 9.35 -5.14 -1.05
CA SER A 120 8.91 -4.35 0.11
C SER A 120 7.46 -3.85 -0.04
N LEU A 121 7.10 -3.38 -1.23
CA LEU A 121 5.75 -2.89 -1.51
C LEU A 121 4.73 -4.03 -1.60
N GLU A 122 5.12 -5.19 -2.13
CA GLU A 122 4.30 -6.42 -2.12
C GLU A 122 3.95 -6.84 -0.69
N ALA A 123 4.94 -6.93 0.20
CA ALA A 123 4.71 -7.24 1.61
C ALA A 123 3.79 -6.20 2.29
N THR A 124 4.00 -4.92 1.97
CA THR A 124 3.19 -3.83 2.51
C THR A 124 1.74 -3.89 2.04
N ARG A 125 1.52 -4.19 0.75
CA ARG A 125 0.19 -4.41 0.18
C ARG A 125 -0.53 -5.54 0.91
N VAL A 126 0.12 -6.69 1.06
CA VAL A 126 -0.49 -7.85 1.72
C VAL A 126 -0.89 -7.51 3.16
N LEU A 127 -0.05 -6.78 3.89
CA LEU A 127 -0.37 -6.33 5.24
C LEU A 127 -1.60 -5.41 5.27
N VAL A 128 -1.67 -4.42 4.37
CA VAL A 128 -2.82 -3.50 4.27
C VAL A 128 -4.10 -4.25 3.89
N GLN A 129 -4.02 -5.20 2.95
CA GLN A 129 -5.15 -6.05 2.57
C GLN A 129 -5.64 -6.90 3.74
N ALA A 130 -4.73 -7.54 4.48
CA ALA A 130 -5.07 -8.37 5.63
C ALA A 130 -5.75 -7.56 6.75
N LEU A 131 -5.22 -6.36 7.06
CA LEU A 131 -5.83 -5.47 8.06
C LEU A 131 -7.21 -4.97 7.62
N THR A 132 -7.37 -4.64 6.33
CA THR A 132 -8.66 -4.19 5.78
C THR A 132 -9.69 -5.31 5.81
N LEU A 133 -9.31 -6.52 5.38
CA LEU A 133 -10.17 -7.69 5.46
C LEU A 133 -10.54 -8.02 6.91
N GLY A 134 -9.57 -7.95 7.83
CA GLY A 134 -9.82 -8.15 9.26
C GLY A 134 -10.87 -7.18 9.81
N LYS A 135 -10.77 -5.90 9.43
CA LYS A 135 -11.82 -4.91 9.74
C LYS A 135 -13.16 -5.30 9.12
N THR A 136 -13.22 -5.62 7.83
CA THR A 136 -14.48 -6.01 7.16
C THR A 136 -15.13 -7.21 7.85
N VAL A 137 -14.35 -8.20 8.28
CA VAL A 137 -14.86 -9.38 9.01
C VAL A 137 -15.42 -8.95 10.36
N LEU A 138 -14.70 -8.15 11.14
CA LEU A 138 -15.18 -7.64 12.43
C LEU A 138 -16.48 -6.83 12.27
N ASP A 139 -16.53 -5.92 11.30
CA ASP A 139 -17.73 -5.09 11.02
C ASP A 139 -18.93 -5.97 10.64
N LYS A 140 -18.71 -7.01 9.81
CA LYS A 140 -19.78 -7.96 9.43
C LYS A 140 -20.23 -8.83 10.59
N THR A 141 -19.29 -9.33 11.40
CA THR A 141 -19.59 -10.14 12.58
C THR A 141 -20.37 -9.32 13.60
N ASP A 142 -19.97 -8.08 13.88
CA ASP A 142 -20.69 -7.18 14.77
C ASP A 142 -22.10 -6.89 14.28
N ALA A 143 -22.27 -6.61 12.98
CA ALA A 143 -23.59 -6.39 12.39
C ALA A 143 -24.50 -7.61 12.54
N VAL A 144 -23.96 -8.82 12.31
CA VAL A 144 -24.70 -10.07 12.50
C VAL A 144 -25.07 -10.25 13.97
N LEU A 145 -24.17 -10.00 14.93
CA LEU A 145 -24.41 -10.19 16.36
C LEU A 145 -25.38 -9.15 16.95
N SER A 146 -25.34 -7.91 16.47
CA SER A 146 -26.12 -6.80 17.01
C SER A 146 -27.53 -6.69 16.41
N TYR A 147 -27.68 -6.97 15.11
CA TYR A 147 -28.92 -6.68 14.37
C TYR A 147 -29.56 -7.90 13.70
N GLY A 148 -28.98 -9.10 13.89
CA GLY A 148 -29.53 -10.32 13.33
C GLY A 148 -30.89 -10.69 13.93
N THR A 149 -31.80 -11.16 13.09
CA THR A 149 -33.14 -11.65 13.48
C THR A 149 -33.19 -13.19 13.55
N SER A 150 -32.03 -13.84 13.72
CA SER A 150 -31.96 -15.29 13.73
C SER A 150 -32.67 -15.88 14.96
N PRO A 151 -33.27 -17.10 14.86
CA PRO A 151 -33.86 -17.78 16.02
C PRO A 151 -32.87 -17.96 17.19
N GLN A 152 -31.59 -18.18 16.89
CA GLN A 152 -30.52 -18.27 17.88
C GLN A 152 -30.29 -16.93 18.63
N GLN A 153 -30.42 -15.80 17.94
CA GLN A 153 -30.34 -14.49 18.59
C GLN A 153 -31.48 -14.22 19.54
N ALA A 154 -32.70 -14.57 19.15
CA ALA A 154 -33.86 -14.43 20.04
C ALA A 154 -33.67 -15.24 21.34
N ALA A 155 -33.18 -16.49 21.22
CA ALA A 155 -32.87 -17.33 22.36
C ALA A 155 -31.72 -16.75 23.22
N CYS A 156 -30.68 -16.18 22.59
CA CYS A 156 -29.59 -15.49 23.27
C CYS A 156 -30.10 -14.27 24.06
N TYR A 157 -30.91 -13.41 23.44
CA TYR A 157 -31.51 -12.25 24.11
C TYR A 157 -32.41 -12.66 25.29
N GLU A 158 -33.19 -13.74 25.15
CA GLU A 158 -34.00 -14.28 26.24
C GLU A 158 -33.12 -14.77 27.40
N ALA A 159 -32.07 -15.52 27.12
CA ALA A 159 -31.12 -16.00 28.13
C ALA A 159 -30.40 -14.85 28.84
N LEU A 160 -29.98 -13.82 28.09
CA LEU A 160 -29.34 -12.62 28.62
C LEU A 160 -30.29 -11.82 29.51
N LEU A 161 -31.56 -11.67 29.11
CA LEU A 161 -32.60 -11.03 29.92
C LEU A 161 -32.85 -11.81 31.22
N ARG A 162 -32.95 -13.14 31.15
CA ARG A 162 -33.11 -13.99 32.33
C ARG A 162 -31.95 -13.86 33.30
N MET A 163 -30.72 -13.91 32.80
CA MET A 163 -29.52 -13.76 33.63
C MET A 163 -29.43 -12.37 34.29
N THR A 164 -29.82 -11.31 33.57
CA THR A 164 -29.57 -9.93 34.00
C THR A 164 -30.71 -9.29 34.79
N TYR A 165 -31.97 -9.61 34.47
CA TYR A 165 -33.15 -8.90 34.99
C TYR A 165 -34.10 -9.77 35.81
N CYS A 166 -34.22 -11.08 35.57
CA CYS A 166 -35.13 -11.92 36.35
C CYS A 166 -34.88 -11.91 37.87
N PRO A 167 -33.63 -11.82 38.39
CA PRO A 167 -33.41 -11.69 39.84
C PRO A 167 -34.09 -10.45 40.43
N LYS A 168 -34.04 -9.31 39.72
CA LYS A 168 -34.70 -8.06 40.15
C LYS A 168 -36.21 -8.22 40.16
N CYS A 169 -36.79 -8.83 39.13
CA CYS A 169 -38.23 -9.10 39.06
C CYS A 169 -38.71 -10.08 40.12
N SER A 170 -37.83 -10.98 40.59
CA SER A 170 -38.15 -11.97 41.62
C SER A 170 -37.94 -11.45 43.05
N GLY A 171 -37.60 -10.16 43.22
CA GLY A 171 -37.42 -9.53 44.54
C GLY A 171 -36.05 -9.73 45.16
N TYR A 172 -35.07 -10.29 44.43
CA TYR A 172 -33.68 -10.31 44.89
C TYR A 172 -33.10 -8.89 44.82
N GLY A 173 -32.32 -8.51 45.84
CA GLY A 173 -31.71 -7.19 45.93
C GLY A 173 -30.84 -6.85 44.71
N SER A 174 -30.75 -5.55 44.39
CA SER A 174 -29.99 -5.03 43.23
C SER A 174 -28.49 -5.35 43.24
N SER A 175 -27.96 -5.85 44.35
CA SER A 175 -26.57 -6.27 44.54
C SER A 175 -26.26 -7.70 44.09
N VAL A 176 -27.29 -8.53 43.82
CA VAL A 176 -27.10 -9.91 43.39
C VAL A 176 -26.62 -9.96 41.95
N ARG A 177 -25.41 -10.50 41.75
CA ARG A 177 -24.79 -10.69 40.43
C ARG A 177 -24.98 -12.13 39.94
N PRO A 178 -25.06 -12.36 38.62
CA PRO A 178 -25.10 -13.72 38.08
C PRO A 178 -23.82 -14.48 38.44
N CYS A 179 -23.97 -15.79 38.66
CA CYS A 179 -22.83 -16.68 38.89
C CYS A 179 -21.87 -16.64 37.69
N GLY A 180 -20.55 -16.71 37.94
CA GLY A 180 -19.55 -16.67 36.86
C GLY A 180 -19.79 -17.74 35.79
N GLY A 181 -20.09 -18.97 36.19
CA GLY A 181 -20.41 -20.06 35.25
C GLY A 181 -21.71 -19.86 34.47
N LEU A 182 -22.73 -19.22 35.07
CA LEU A 182 -23.95 -18.86 34.35
C LEU A 182 -23.65 -17.76 33.31
N CYS A 183 -22.83 -16.78 33.68
CA CYS A 183 -22.41 -15.70 32.79
C CYS A 183 -21.67 -16.21 31.56
N THR A 184 -20.69 -17.09 31.73
CA THR A 184 -19.91 -17.65 30.61
C THR A 184 -20.71 -18.61 29.73
N ASN A 185 -21.78 -19.23 30.24
CA ASN A 185 -22.62 -20.13 29.45
C ASN A 185 -23.68 -19.38 28.61
N VAL A 186 -24.02 -18.15 29.00
CA VAL A 186 -25.02 -17.30 28.32
C VAL A 186 -24.37 -16.43 27.25
N MET A 187 -23.11 -16.02 27.44
CA MET A 187 -22.31 -15.21 26.51
C MET A 187 -21.69 -16.07 25.40
#